data_AF-A0A420VCN3-F1
#
_entry.id   AF-A0A420VCN3-F1
#
_cell.length_a   1.000
_cell.length_b   1.000
_cell.length_c   1.000
_cell.angle_alpha   90.00
_cell.angle_beta   90.00
_cell.angle_gamma   90.00
#
_symmetry.space_group_name_H-M   'P 1'
#
loop_
_entity.id
_entity.type
_entity.pdbx_description
1 polymer ?
#
loop_
_entity_poly.entity_id
_entity_poly.type
_entity_poly.pdbx_seq_one_letter_code
_entity_poly.pdbx_strand_id
1 'polypeptide(L)' 'MKKVKQRYLLLEEAAGRRKFHYKDGNFETNIEVDAYGFVLRYPGIFTRVF' A
#
# COMPACT_ATOMS: atom_id res chain seq x y z
N MET A 1 19.02 11.61 -8.44
CA MET A 1 17.94 10.64 -8.19
C MET A 1 18.54 9.23 -8.11
N LYS A 2 18.18 8.44 -7.09
CA LYS A 2 18.66 7.06 -6.92
C LYS A 2 17.56 6.09 -7.37
N LYS A 3 17.91 5.05 -8.14
CA LYS A 3 16.98 3.97 -8.49
C LYS A 3 16.70 3.11 -7.24
N VAL A 4 15.44 2.85 -6.96
CA VAL A 4 14.97 1.96 -5.88
C VAL A 4 14.23 0.76 -6.45
N LYS A 5 14.33 -0.40 -5.79
CA LYS A 5 13.67 -1.63 -6.22
C LYS A 5 12.46 -1.87 -5.34
N GLN A 6 11.28 -1.66 -5.90
CA GLN A 6 10.02 -1.81 -5.20
C GLN A 6 9.22 -2.96 -5.77
N ARG A 7 8.46 -3.64 -4.92
CA ARG A 7 7.53 -4.70 -5.32
C ARG A 7 6.18 -4.46 -4.67
N TYR A 8 5.13 -4.67 -5.45
CA TYR A 8 3.75 -4.66 -4.98
C TYR A 8 3.11 -6.01 -5.32
N LEU A 9 2.41 -6.59 -4.36
CA LEU A 9 1.61 -7.81 -4.54
C LEU A 9 0.18 -7.50 -4.08
N LEU A 10 -0.81 -7.72 -4.94
CA LEU A 10 -2.21 -7.65 -4.55
C LEU A 10 -2.53 -8.85 -3.66
N LEU A 11 -2.99 -8.59 -2.43
CA LEU A 11 -3.37 -9.62 -1.47
C LEU A 11 -4.88 -9.87 -1.46
N GLU A 12 -5.66 -8.78 -1.45
CA GLU A 12 -7.11 -8.83 -1.29
C GLU A 12 -7.76 -7.74 -2.14
N GLU A 13 -8.92 -8.06 -2.73
CA GLU A 13 -9.80 -7.12 -3.42
C GLU A 13 -11.25 -7.45 -3.02
N ALA A 14 -11.87 -6.56 -2.24
CA ALA A 14 -13.23 -6.75 -1.75
C ALA A 14 -13.91 -5.41 -1.44
N ALA A 15 -15.21 -5.31 -1.72
CA ALA A 15 -16.05 -4.17 -1.34
C ALA A 15 -15.48 -2.77 -1.70
N GLY A 16 -14.86 -2.64 -2.87
CA GLY A 16 -14.26 -1.38 -3.32
C GLY A 16 -13.00 -0.97 -2.55
N ARG A 17 -12.35 -1.91 -1.85
CA ARG A 17 -11.04 -1.74 -1.23
C ARG A 17 -10.08 -2.79 -1.75
N ARG A 18 -8.81 -2.42 -1.83
CA ARG A 18 -7.72 -3.32 -2.20
C ARG A 18 -6.62 -3.24 -1.15
N LYS A 19 -5.94 -4.37 -0.95
CA LYS A 19 -4.80 -4.47 -0.05
C LYS A 19 -3.57 -4.93 -0.81
N PHE A 20 -2.50 -4.17 -0.70
CA PHE A 20 -1.24 -4.46 -1.37
C PHE A 20 -0.15 -4.72 -0.34
N HIS A 21 0.59 -5.80 -0.50
CA HIS A 21 1.86 -5.98 0.18
C HIS A 21 2.94 -5.20 -0.57
N TYR A 22 3.48 -4.17 0.07
CA TYR A 22 4.58 -3.36 -0.43
C TYR A 22 5.89 -3.81 0.19
N LYS A 23 6.95 -3.85 -0.63
CA LYS A 23 8.31 -4.15 -0.19
C LYS A 23 9.37 -3.29 -0.89
N ASP A 24 10.28 -2.73 -0.11
CA ASP A 24 11.49 -2.05 -0.54
C ASP A 24 12.65 -2.36 0.42
N GLY A 25 13.64 -3.14 -0.04
CA GLY A 25 14.73 -3.64 0.80
C GLY A 25 14.22 -4.46 2.00
N ASN A 26 14.53 -3.99 3.21
CA ASN A 26 14.12 -4.60 4.48
C ASN A 26 12.78 -4.08 5.00
N PHE A 27 12.20 -3.07 4.35
CA PHE A 27 10.91 -2.53 4.74
C PHE A 27 9.81 -3.22 3.95
N GLU A 28 8.80 -3.71 4.66
CA GLU A 28 7.59 -4.25 4.08
C GLU A 28 6.37 -3.91 4.93
N THR A 29 5.23 -3.72 4.27
CA THR A 29 3.97 -3.40 4.94
C THR A 29 2.78 -3.70 4.04
N ASN A 30 1.59 -3.75 4.64
CA ASN A 30 0.35 -3.88 3.90
C ASN A 30 -0.32 -2.51 3.78
N ILE A 31 -0.50 -2.04 2.56
CA ILE A 31 -1.15 -0.77 2.23
C ILE A 31 -2.59 -1.07 1.86
N GLU A 32 -3.52 -0.37 2.50
CA GLU A 32 -4.95 -0.43 2.17
C GLU A 32 -5.32 0.78 1.32
N VAL A 33 -5.98 0.53 0.19
CA VAL A 33 -6.40 1.55 -0.77
C VAL A 33 -7.88 1.42 -1.11
N ASP A 34 -8.46 2.52 -1.59
CA ASP A 34 -9.81 2.52 -2.15
C ASP A 34 -9.88 1.94 -3.58
N ALA A 35 -11.08 1.93 -4.15
CA ALA A 35 -11.36 1.41 -5.48
C ALA A 35 -10.57 2.13 -6.59
N TYR A 36 -10.16 3.38 -6.35
CA TYR A 36 -9.37 4.18 -7.29
C TYR A 36 -7.86 4.06 -7.05
N GLY A 37 -7.47 3.44 -5.92
CA GLY A 37 -6.08 3.21 -5.58
C GLY A 37 -5.50 4.28 -4.67
N PHE A 38 -6.32 5.18 -4.11
CA PHE A 38 -5.84 6.13 -3.11
C PHE A 38 -5.64 5.42 -1.78
N VAL A 39 -4.51 5.69 -1.14
CA VAL A 39 -4.16 5.10 0.14
C VAL A 39 -5.11 5.60 1.23
N LEU A 40 -5.77 4.65 1.88
CA LEU A 40 -6.59 4.87 3.07
C LEU A 40 -5.73 4.71 4.32
N ARG A 41 -4.88 3.67 4.33
CA ARG A 41 -4.01 3.36 5.46
C ARG A 41 -2.66 2.85 4.99
N TYR A 42 -1.62 3.52 5.47
CA TYR A 42 -0.22 3.12 5.37
C TYR A 42 0.31 2.94 6.80
N PRO A 43 0.30 1.71 7.34
CA PRO A 43 0.63 1.46 8.74
C PRO A 43 1.98 2.06 9.13
N GLY A 44 2.00 2.83 10.22
CA GLY A 44 3.21 3.46 10.77
C GLY A 44 3.70 4.70 10.02
N ILE A 45 3.09 5.08 8.88
CA ILE A 45 3.49 6.28 8.13
C ILE A 45 2.33 7.29 8.05
N PHE A 46 1.17 6.90 7.52
CA PHE A 46 0.02 7.80 7.45
C PHE A 46 -1.31 7.06 7.38
N THR A 47 -2.35 7.72 7.84
CA THR A 47 -3.75 7.29 7.70
C THR A 47 -4.53 8.47 7.14
N ARG A 48 -5.34 8.23 6.11
CA ARG A 48 -6.16 9.28 5.50
C ARG A 48 -7.23 9.73 6.50
N VAL A 49 -7.22 11.02 6.81
CA VAL A 49 -8.27 11.68 7.60
C VAL A 49 -9.16 12.41 6.60
N PHE A 50 -10.47 12.19 6.67
CA PHE A 50 -11.46 12.85 5.82
C PHE A 50 -11.94 14.14 6.46
#